data_AF-A0A1F8P781-F1
#
_entry.id   AF-A0A1F8P781-F1
#
_cell.length_a   1.000
_cell.length_b   1.000
_cell.length_c   1.000
_cell.angle_alpha   90.00
_cell.angle_beta   90.00
_cell.angle_gamma   90.00
#
_symmetry.space_group_name_H-M   'P 1'
#
loop_
_entity.id
_entity.type
_entity.pdbx_description
1 polymer ?
#
loop_
_entity_poly.entity_id
_entity_poly.type
_entity_poly.pdbx_seq_one_letter_code
_entity_poly.pdbx_strand_id
1 'polypeptide(L)'
;MSEEPLLNETGPTSDDKLFAALAYVFSPLVPIIILFLEDKKNRPFIRAHNVQALVAGIVLAVILSILTVITCGVGLLGWFVWLLMLYWAYKAYQGEYINIPLITDFVKGQGWA
;
A
#
# COMPACT_ATOMS: atom_id res chain seq x y z
N MET A 1 9.75 39.72 -18.35
CA MET A 1 9.00 38.47 -18.39
C MET A 1 9.76 37.53 -17.47
N SER A 2 9.41 37.54 -16.19
CA SER A 2 10.11 36.78 -15.15
C SER A 2 9.89 35.30 -15.41
N GLU A 3 10.96 34.57 -15.70
CA GLU A 3 10.96 33.13 -15.66
C GLU A 3 10.72 32.72 -14.20
N GLU A 4 9.46 32.44 -13.87
CA GLU A 4 9.14 31.70 -12.65
C GLU A 4 9.78 30.33 -12.80
N PRO A 5 10.70 29.93 -11.90
CA PRO A 5 11.27 28.60 -11.95
C PRO A 5 10.11 27.64 -11.71
N LEU A 6 9.87 26.75 -12.67
CA LEU A 6 9.00 25.59 -12.56
C LEU A 6 9.25 24.96 -11.19
N LEU A 7 8.36 25.20 -10.23
CA LEU A 7 8.35 24.49 -8.97
C LEU A 7 7.94 23.07 -9.30
N ASN A 8 8.95 22.29 -9.65
CA ASN A 8 8.94 20.84 -9.69
C ASN A 8 8.17 20.39 -8.45
N GLU A 9 7.01 19.77 -8.61
CA GLU A 9 6.27 19.20 -7.50
C GLU A 9 7.16 18.12 -6.87
N THR A 10 7.94 18.47 -5.84
CA THR A 10 8.95 17.59 -5.23
C THR A 10 8.33 16.45 -4.41
N GLY A 11 7.02 16.23 -4.50
CA GLY A 11 6.26 15.29 -3.67
C GLY A 11 5.14 14.58 -4.43
N PRO A 12 4.51 13.58 -3.79
CA PRO A 12 3.42 12.82 -4.39
C PRO A 12 2.21 13.70 -4.66
N THR A 13 1.60 13.56 -5.83
CA THR A 13 0.39 14.31 -6.20
C THR A 13 -0.82 13.80 -5.42
N SER A 14 -1.94 14.53 -5.41
CA SER A 14 -3.18 14.05 -4.80
C SER A 14 -3.66 12.71 -5.38
N ASP A 15 -3.42 12.49 -6.67
CA ASP A 15 -3.70 11.23 -7.35
C ASP A 15 -2.79 10.09 -6.87
N ASP A 16 -1.49 10.35 -6.63
CA ASP A 16 -0.57 9.38 -6.03
C ASP A 16 -1.07 8.91 -4.67
N LYS A 17 -1.45 9.86 -3.83
CA LYS A 17 -1.93 9.62 -2.46
C LYS A 17 -3.21 8.79 -2.48
N LEU A 18 -4.11 9.08 -3.42
CA LEU A 18 -5.35 8.32 -3.59
C LEU A 18 -5.06 6.86 -4.00
N PHE A 19 -4.26 6.64 -5.04
CA PHE A 19 -3.95 5.28 -5.51
C PHE A 19 -3.16 4.47 -4.47
N ALA A 20 -2.23 5.10 -3.75
CA ALA A 20 -1.52 4.46 -2.65
C ALA A 20 -2.47 4.05 -1.51
N ALA A 21 -3.42 4.91 -1.13
CA ALA A 21 -4.43 4.58 -0.13
C ALA A 21 -5.33 3.41 -0.59
N LEU A 22 -5.83 3.46 -1.83
CA LEU A 22 -6.65 2.40 -2.41
C LEU A 22 -5.94 1.05 -2.47
N ALA A 23 -4.62 1.06 -2.70
CA ALA A 23 -3.80 -0.14 -2.69
C ALA A 23 -3.89 -0.88 -1.35
N TYR A 24 -3.94 -0.16 -0.23
CA TYR A 24 -4.14 -0.75 1.10
C TYR A 24 -5.58 -1.18 1.36
N VAL A 25 -6.57 -0.31 1.08
CA VAL A 25 -7.99 -0.58 1.41
C VAL A 25 -8.50 -1.86 0.73
N PHE A 26 -8.09 -2.09 -0.51
CA PHE A 26 -8.59 -3.16 -1.38
C PHE A 26 -7.48 -4.15 -1.77
N SER A 27 -6.44 -4.28 -0.96
CA SER A 27 -5.42 -5.32 -1.18
C SER A 27 -6.04 -6.72 -1.11
N PRO A 28 -5.70 -7.65 -2.02
CA PRO A 28 -4.68 -7.56 -3.08
C PRO A 28 -5.22 -7.09 -4.44
N LEU A 29 -6.53 -6.88 -4.58
CA LEU A 29 -7.17 -6.59 -5.87
C LEU A 29 -6.66 -5.29 -6.51
N VAL A 30 -6.71 -4.18 -5.78
CA VAL A 30 -6.24 -2.88 -6.33
C VAL A 30 -4.74 -2.91 -6.63
N PRO A 31 -3.86 -3.46 -5.76
CA PRO A 31 -2.46 -3.57 -6.10
C PRO A 31 -2.16 -4.34 -7.38
N ILE A 32 -2.90 -5.43 -7.64
CA ILE A 32 -2.80 -6.19 -8.89
C ILE A 32 -3.22 -5.31 -10.07
N ILE A 33 -4.33 -4.58 -9.97
CA ILE A 33 -4.78 -3.67 -11.02
C ILE A 33 -3.72 -2.61 -11.32
N ILE A 34 -3.11 -2.01 -10.28
CA ILE A 34 -2.05 -1.00 -10.43
C ILE A 34 -0.86 -1.54 -11.21
N LEU A 35 -0.49 -2.83 -11.10
CA LEU A 35 0.60 -3.43 -11.89
C LEU A 35 0.36 -3.36 -13.41
N PHE A 36 -0.90 -3.26 -13.84
CA PHE A 36 -1.28 -3.11 -15.25
C PHE A 36 -1.45 -1.64 -15.67
N LEU A 37 -1.41 -0.68 -14.75
CA LEU A 37 -1.51 0.75 -15.04
C LEU A 37 -0.12 1.37 -15.16
N GLU A 38 0.38 1.57 -16.38
CA GLU A 38 1.75 2.03 -16.63
C GLU A 38 2.03 3.45 -16.11
N ASP A 39 1.02 4.31 -16.13
CA ASP A 39 1.09 5.68 -15.61
C ASP A 39 1.12 5.71 -14.08
N LYS A 40 0.66 4.66 -13.40
CA LYS A 40 0.64 4.54 -11.93
C LYS A 40 1.79 3.72 -11.38
N LYS A 41 2.04 2.52 -11.92
CA LYS A 41 3.02 1.56 -11.39
C LYS A 41 4.45 2.10 -11.35
N ASN A 42 4.77 3.02 -12.25
CA ASN A 42 6.11 3.60 -12.40
C ASN A 42 6.32 4.83 -11.52
N ARG A 43 5.27 5.36 -10.87
CA ARG A 43 5.41 6.51 -9.97
C ARG A 43 6.04 6.04 -8.65
N PRO A 44 7.15 6.65 -8.19
CA PRO A 44 7.90 6.15 -7.03
C PRO A 44 7.05 5.96 -5.77
N PHE A 45 6.17 6.93 -5.48
CA PHE A 45 5.30 6.87 -4.30
C PHE A 45 4.27 5.75 -4.39
N ILE A 46 3.60 5.60 -5.53
CA ILE A 46 2.64 4.50 -5.77
C ILE A 46 3.38 3.18 -5.71
N ARG A 47 4.51 3.03 -6.41
CA ARG A 47 5.27 1.78 -6.45
C ARG A 47 5.65 1.27 -5.06
N ALA A 48 6.18 2.14 -4.21
CA ALA A 48 6.56 1.78 -2.85
C ALA A 48 5.37 1.26 -2.03
N HIS A 49 4.25 2.00 -2.02
CA HIS A 49 3.05 1.60 -1.29
C HIS A 49 2.33 0.41 -1.92
N ASN A 50 2.37 0.28 -3.24
CA ASN A 50 1.67 -0.77 -3.98
C ASN A 50 2.24 -2.15 -3.64
N VAL A 51 3.57 -2.27 -3.68
CA VAL A 51 4.23 -3.54 -3.39
C VAL A 51 4.13 -3.87 -1.90
N GLN A 52 4.29 -2.87 -1.02
CA GLN A 52 4.05 -3.05 0.42
C GLN A 52 2.62 -3.53 0.72
N ALA A 53 1.61 -2.88 0.14
CA ALA A 53 0.20 -3.23 0.32
C ALA A 53 -0.12 -4.62 -0.22
N LEU A 54 0.45 -5.00 -1.38
CA LEU A 54 0.28 -6.34 -1.96
C LEU A 54 0.86 -7.43 -1.04
N VAL A 55 2.12 -7.26 -0.62
CA VAL A 55 2.78 -8.24 0.27
C VAL A 55 2.07 -8.31 1.62
N ALA A 56 1.73 -7.17 2.22
CA ALA A 56 1.00 -7.13 3.48
C ALA A 56 -0.38 -7.80 3.36
N GLY A 57 -1.14 -7.52 2.31
CA GLY A 57 -2.44 -8.15 2.07
C GLY A 57 -2.35 -9.66 1.94
N ILE A 58 -1.36 -10.19 1.20
CA ILE A 58 -1.15 -11.63 1.06
C ILE A 58 -0.75 -12.27 2.39
N VAL A 59 0.22 -11.70 3.11
CA VAL A 59 0.67 -12.22 4.42
C VAL A 59 -0.48 -12.25 5.41
N LEU A 60 -1.26 -11.18 5.49
CA LEU A 60 -2.41 -11.06 6.37
C LEU A 60 -3.53 -12.04 5.99
N ALA A 61 -3.80 -12.24 4.69
CA ALA A 61 -4.78 -13.22 4.22
C ALA A 61 -4.40 -14.66 4.63
N VAL A 62 -3.11 -15.02 4.49
CA VAL A 62 -2.60 -16.33 4.93
C VAL A 62 -2.77 -16.50 6.44
N ILE A 63 -2.36 -15.52 7.24
CA ILE A 63 -2.50 -15.56 8.71
C ILE A 63 -3.98 -15.73 9.10
N LEU A 64 -4.88 -14.94 8.50
CA LEU A 64 -6.31 -15.02 8.78
C LEU A 64 -6.90 -16.37 8.38
N SER A 65 -6.48 -16.97 7.26
CA SER A 65 -6.97 -18.28 6.83
C SER A 65 -6.62 -19.38 7.85
N ILE A 66 -5.38 -19.38 8.36
CA ILE A 66 -4.92 -20.33 9.38
C ILE A 66 -5.69 -20.11 10.69
N LEU A 67 -5.82 -18.87 11.14
CA LEU A 67 -6.55 -18.54 12.37
C LEU A 67 -8.03 -18.93 12.27
N THR A 68 -8.65 -18.73 11.11
CA THR A 68 -10.06 -19.09 10.87
C THR A 68 -10.27 -20.59 11.02
N VAL A 69 -9.35 -21.41 10.47
CA VAL A 69 -9.38 -22.87 10.61
C VAL A 69 -9.22 -23.30 12.08
N ILE A 70 -8.29 -22.69 12.82
CA ILE A 70 -8.01 -23.04 14.22
C ILE A 70 -9.16 -22.62 15.15
N THR A 71 -9.76 -21.47 14.89
CA THR A 71 -10.82 -20.87 15.74
C THR A 71 -12.24 -21.25 15.31
N CYS A 72 -12.40 -22.18 14.36
CA CYS A 72 -13.70 -22.55 13.78
C CYS A 72 -14.51 -21.36 13.26
N GLY A 73 -13.85 -20.35 12.69
CA GLY A 73 -14.52 -19.24 12.03
C GLY A 73 -14.95 -18.08 12.92
N VAL A 74 -14.32 -17.85 14.08
CA VAL A 74 -14.53 -16.61 14.85
C VAL A 74 -13.97 -15.41 14.05
N GLY A 75 -14.78 -14.87 13.15
CA GLY A 75 -14.41 -13.87 12.14
C GLY A 75 -14.06 -12.47 12.65
N LEU A 76 -14.06 -12.24 13.97
CA LEU A 76 -13.72 -10.94 14.55
C LEU A 76 -12.26 -10.53 14.29
N LEU A 77 -11.35 -11.49 14.15
CA LEU A 77 -9.93 -11.23 13.86
C LEU A 77 -9.72 -10.59 12.47
N GLY A 78 -10.57 -10.91 11.50
CA GLY A 78 -10.51 -10.31 10.16
C GLY A 78 -10.74 -8.80 10.17
N TRP A 79 -11.64 -8.32 11.04
CA TRP A 79 -11.93 -6.89 11.18
C TRP A 79 -10.75 -6.09 11.72
N PHE A 80 -10.02 -6.61 12.70
CA PHE A 80 -8.82 -5.95 13.23
C PHE A 80 -7.71 -5.82 12.20
N VAL A 81 -7.54 -6.85 11.35
CA VAL A 81 -6.58 -6.82 10.26
C VAL A 81 -6.96 -5.78 9.21
N TRP A 82 -8.24 -5.68 8.87
CA TRP A 82 -8.71 -4.66 7.93
C TRP A 82 -8.52 -3.23 8.49
N LEU A 83 -8.72 -3.03 9.80
CA LEU A 83 -8.44 -1.74 10.46
C LEU A 83 -6.96 -1.34 10.37
N LEU A 84 -6.03 -2.30 10.45
CA LEU A 84 -4.60 -2.02 10.27
C LEU A 84 -4.28 -1.56 8.84
N MET A 85 -4.89 -2.20 7.83
CA MET A 85 -4.77 -1.76 6.44
C MET A 85 -5.35 -0.36 6.23
N LEU A 86 -6.48 -0.04 6.88
CA LEU A 86 -7.06 1.30 6.85
C LEU A 86 -6.15 2.35 7.49
N TYR A 87 -5.45 2.01 8.58
CA TYR A 87 -4.48 2.91 9.18
C TYR A 87 -3.34 3.23 8.21
N TRP A 88 -2.80 2.23 7.51
CA TRP A 88 -1.79 2.47 6.48
C TRP A 88 -2.35 3.23 5.28
N ALA A 89 -3.58 2.94 4.85
CA ALA A 89 -4.25 3.70 3.80
C ALA A 89 -4.35 5.19 4.17
N TYR A 90 -4.72 5.50 5.42
CA TYR A 90 -4.79 6.87 5.91
C TYR A 90 -3.42 7.56 5.86
N LYS A 91 -2.35 6.91 6.32
CA LYS A 91 -0.99 7.47 6.28
C LYS A 91 -0.52 7.70 4.83
N ALA A 92 -0.77 6.76 3.93
CA ALA A 92 -0.47 6.91 2.51
C ALA A 92 -1.27 8.06 1.89
N TYR A 93 -2.53 8.25 2.29
CA TYR A 93 -3.36 9.38 1.85
C TYR A 93 -2.84 10.75 2.32
N GLN A 94 -2.18 10.81 3.48
CA GLN A 94 -1.48 12.02 3.93
C GLN A 94 -0.19 12.30 3.13
N GLY A 95 0.25 11.36 2.29
CA GLY A 95 1.49 11.46 1.51
C GLY A 95 2.72 10.99 2.26
N GLU A 96 2.55 10.23 3.34
CA GLU A 96 3.66 9.71 4.14
C GLU A 96 4.11 8.34 3.63
N TYR A 97 5.43 8.11 3.62
CA TYR A 97 5.98 6.76 3.43
C TYR A 97 5.87 5.96 4.72
N ILE A 98 5.38 4.74 4.59
CA ILE A 98 5.14 3.85 5.73
C ILE A 98 6.27 2.84 5.84
N ASN A 99 6.71 2.60 7.08
CA ASN A 99 7.60 1.50 7.40
C ASN A 99 6.81 0.42 8.13
N ILE A 100 6.56 -0.69 7.45
CA ILE A 100 5.98 -1.90 8.02
C ILE A 100 7.15 -2.84 8.30
N PRO A 101 7.51 -3.07 9.58
CA PRO A 101 8.65 -3.92 9.93
C PRO A 101 8.58 -5.27 9.20
N LEU A 102 9.74 -5.79 8.77
CA LEU A 102 9.90 -7.00 7.95
C LEU A 102 9.40 -6.85 6.50
N ILE A 103 8.22 -6.26 6.26
CA ILE A 103 7.65 -6.12 4.92
C ILE A 103 8.41 -5.05 4.14
N THR A 104 8.57 -3.86 4.70
CA THR A 104 9.27 -2.76 4.04
C THR A 104 10.73 -3.12 3.78
N ASP A 105 11.40 -3.79 4.72
CA ASP A 105 12.79 -4.24 4.56
C ASP A 105 12.91 -5.34 3.49
N PHE A 106 11.97 -6.29 3.47
CA PHE A 106 11.90 -7.31 2.41
C PHE A 106 11.71 -6.68 1.03
N VAL A 107 10.73 -5.79 0.89
CA VAL A 107 10.42 -5.10 -0.39
C VAL A 107 11.62 -4.28 -0.87
N LYS A 108 12.29 -3.54 0.02
CA LYS A 108 13.52 -2.79 -0.31
C LYS A 108 14.66 -3.72 -0.69
N GLY A 109 14.85 -4.82 0.05
CA GLY A 109 15.89 -5.82 -0.23
C GLY A 109 15.74 -6.50 -1.61
N GLN A 110 14.52 -6.57 -2.16
CA GLN A 110 14.25 -7.06 -3.51
C GLN A 110 14.41 -5.97 -4.60
N GLY A 111 14.69 -4.71 -4.24
CA GLY A 111 14.73 -3.58 -5.17
C GLY A 111 13.36 -3.17 -5.71
N TRP A 112 12.28 -3.54 -5.02
CA TRP A 112 10.92 -3.23 -5.45
C TRP A 112 10.46 -1.84 -5.00
N ALA A 113 11.08 -1.28 -3.96
CA ALA A 113 10.87 0.07 -3.45
C ALA A 113 12.21 0.71 -3.04
#